data_AF-A0A9N9GPU3-F1
#
_entry.id   AF-A0A9N9GPU3-F1
#
_cell.length_a   1.000
_cell.length_b   1.000
_cell.length_c   1.000
_cell.angle_alpha   90.00
_cell.angle_beta   90.00
_cell.angle_gamma   90.00
#
_symmetry.space_group_name_H-M   'P 1'
#
loop_
_entity.id
_entity.type
_entity.pdbx_description
1 polymer ?
#
loop_
_entity_poly.entity_id
_entity_poly.type
_entity_poly.pdbx_seq_one_letter_code
_entity_poly.pdbx_strand_id
1 'polypeptide(L)'
;MKKKDRSEYKALSIRQAVDRINRYLIEFSTIYGINLHDHHQFPILTKVLDGKMKKLQDKGLGEIKGSAALTQQTIANILSNPATLILTPDTLIKRIFFHNALLLAC
;
A
#
# COMPACT_ATOMS: atom_id res chain seq x y z
N MET A 1 -20.07 1.77 1.86
CA MET A 1 -19.33 1.47 0.61
C MET A 1 -19.02 -0.01 0.58
N LYS A 2 -19.66 -0.73 -0.32
CA LYS A 2 -19.41 -2.14 -0.62
C LYS A 2 -19.15 -2.25 -2.12
N LYS A 3 -18.42 -3.26 -2.52
CA LYS A 3 -18.21 -3.59 -3.94
C LYS A 3 -19.55 -4.02 -4.56
N LYS A 4 -19.58 -4.14 -5.90
CA LYS A 4 -20.75 -4.63 -6.64
C LYS A 4 -21.21 -6.01 -6.16
N ASP A 5 -20.27 -6.85 -5.73
CA ASP A 5 -20.51 -8.17 -5.14
C ASP A 5 -20.95 -8.15 -3.66
N ARG A 6 -21.22 -6.95 -3.10
CA ARG A 6 -21.55 -6.71 -1.68
C ARG A 6 -20.43 -7.03 -0.67
N SER A 7 -19.23 -7.37 -1.13
CA SER A 7 -18.06 -7.53 -0.27
C SER A 7 -17.53 -6.17 0.21
N GLU A 8 -16.87 -6.17 1.37
CA GLU A 8 -16.22 -4.98 1.92
C GLU A 8 -14.93 -4.66 1.15
N TYR A 9 -14.58 -3.38 1.10
CA TYR A 9 -13.27 -2.93 0.63
C TYR A 9 -12.22 -3.10 1.74
N LYS A 10 -10.96 -3.30 1.35
CA LYS A 10 -9.83 -3.18 2.28
C LYS A 10 -9.69 -1.73 2.75
N ALA A 11 -9.22 -1.52 3.98
CA ALA A 11 -8.97 -0.20 4.55
C ALA A 11 -8.04 0.63 3.65
N LEU A 12 -6.95 0.02 3.17
CA LEU A 12 -5.98 0.66 2.26
C LEU A 12 -6.65 1.19 0.98
N SER A 13 -7.57 0.43 0.38
CA SER A 13 -8.27 0.86 -0.83
C SER A 13 -9.14 2.09 -0.60
N ILE A 14 -9.74 2.21 0.58
CA ILE A 14 -10.54 3.39 0.94
C ILE A 14 -9.62 4.59 1.16
N ARG A 15 -8.49 4.41 1.86
CA ARG A 15 -7.50 5.48 2.06
C ARG A 15 -6.96 5.99 0.72
N GLN A 16 -6.54 5.10 -0.17
CA GLN A 16 -6.07 5.45 -1.51
C GLN A 16 -7.12 6.19 -2.34
N ALA A 17 -8.40 5.86 -2.19
CA ALA A 17 -9.47 6.59 -2.87
C ALA A 17 -9.58 8.03 -2.37
N VAL A 18 -9.51 8.25 -1.04
CA VAL A 18 -9.51 9.59 -0.45
C VAL A 18 -8.28 10.37 -0.90
N ASP A 19 -7.08 9.77 -0.84
CA ASP A 19 -5.82 10.39 -1.26
C ASP A 19 -5.89 10.85 -2.72
N ARG A 20 -6.48 10.01 -3.59
CA ARG A 20 -6.61 10.32 -5.02
C ARG A 20 -7.60 11.44 -5.30
N ILE A 21 -8.73 11.48 -4.58
CA ILE A 21 -9.69 12.58 -4.67
C ILE A 21 -9.03 13.86 -4.15
N ASN A 22 -8.34 13.80 -3.02
CA ASN A 22 -7.65 14.96 -2.45
C ASN A 22 -6.61 15.52 -3.41
N ARG A 23 -5.78 14.65 -3.99
CA ARG A 23 -4.81 15.05 -5.02
C ARG A 23 -5.50 15.72 -6.20
N TYR A 24 -6.60 15.16 -6.70
CA TYR A 24 -7.36 15.76 -7.79
C TYR A 24 -7.88 17.16 -7.43
N LEU A 25 -8.39 17.33 -6.20
CA LEU A 25 -8.87 18.61 -5.71
C LEU A 25 -7.76 19.66 -5.59
N ILE A 26 -6.55 19.24 -5.24
CA ILE A 26 -5.39 20.15 -5.15
C ILE A 26 -4.84 20.50 -6.52
N GLU A 27 -4.70 19.52 -7.42
CA GLU A 27 -3.96 19.68 -8.67
C GLU A 27 -4.84 20.17 -9.84
N PHE A 28 -6.12 19.79 -9.88
CA PHE A 28 -6.95 19.95 -11.08
C PHE A 28 -8.29 20.64 -10.83
N SER A 29 -8.73 20.80 -9.58
CA SER A 29 -10.01 21.44 -9.28
C SER A 29 -9.92 22.96 -9.39
N THR A 30 -11.00 23.59 -9.81
CA THR A 30 -11.18 25.05 -9.75
C THR A 30 -11.47 25.55 -8.33
N ILE A 31 -11.74 24.63 -7.39
CA ILE A 31 -12.01 24.96 -5.99
C ILE A 31 -10.69 24.92 -5.21
N TYR A 32 -10.25 26.09 -4.78
CA TYR A 32 -9.00 26.28 -4.03
C TYR A 32 -9.17 26.08 -2.53
N GLY A 33 -8.07 25.71 -1.87
CA GLY A 33 -8.02 25.61 -0.40
C GLY A 33 -8.77 24.42 0.19
N ILE A 34 -9.10 23.41 -0.61
CA ILE A 34 -9.67 22.15 -0.11
C ILE A 34 -8.53 21.17 0.20
N ASN A 35 -8.51 20.67 1.43
CA ASN A 35 -7.68 19.54 1.82
C ASN A 35 -8.54 18.54 2.60
N LEU A 36 -8.86 17.40 1.99
CA LEU A 36 -9.67 16.35 2.63
C LEU A 36 -8.99 15.70 3.85
N HIS A 37 -7.69 15.90 4.03
CA HIS A 37 -6.96 15.48 5.23
C HIS A 37 -6.97 16.52 6.35
N ASP A 38 -7.49 17.73 6.10
CA ASP A 38 -7.64 18.73 7.13
C ASP A 38 -8.82 18.35 8.05
N HIS A 39 -8.48 17.95 9.27
CA HIS A 39 -9.43 17.53 10.30
C HIS A 39 -10.30 18.68 10.82
N HIS A 40 -9.85 19.93 10.69
CA HIS A 40 -10.62 21.12 11.03
C HIS A 40 -11.60 21.49 9.92
N GLN A 41 -11.18 21.37 8.66
CA GLN A 41 -12.03 21.64 7.50
C GLN A 41 -13.09 20.54 7.29
N PHE A 42 -12.73 19.27 7.54
CA PHE A 42 -13.60 18.11 7.34
C PHE A 42 -13.66 17.18 8.57
N PRO A 43 -14.18 17.65 9.72
CA PRO A 43 -14.24 16.86 10.96
C PRO A 43 -15.20 15.67 10.85
N ILE A 44 -16.29 15.81 10.08
CA ILE A 44 -17.25 14.72 9.86
C ILE A 44 -16.62 13.62 9.00
N LEU A 45 -15.94 14.00 7.91
CA LEU A 45 -15.26 13.05 7.03
C LEU A 45 -14.24 12.23 7.82
N THR A 46 -13.43 12.91 8.63
CA THR A 46 -12.46 12.29 9.55
C THR A 46 -13.13 11.23 10.42
N LYS A 47 -14.15 11.62 11.21
CA LYS A 47 -14.82 10.71 12.14
C LYS A 47 -15.43 9.49 11.43
N VAL A 48 -16.01 9.70 10.26
CA VAL A 48 -16.61 8.62 9.46
C VAL A 48 -15.55 7.68 8.92
N LEU A 49 -14.43 8.22 8.40
CA LEU A 49 -13.31 7.42 7.90
C LEU A 49 -12.69 6.61 9.03
N ASP A 50 -12.36 7.23 10.16
CA ASP A 50 -11.73 6.56 11.31
C ASP A 50 -12.61 5.44 11.85
N GLY A 51 -13.90 5.73 12.08
CA GLY A 51 -14.85 4.72 12.53
C GLY A 51 -14.99 3.56 11.54
N LYS A 52 -14.91 3.83 10.24
CA LYS A 52 -14.95 2.78 9.21
C LYS A 52 -13.64 2.00 9.13
N MET A 53 -12.48 2.66 9.24
CA MET A 53 -11.17 1.99 9.25
C MET A 53 -11.08 1.04 10.43
N LYS A 54 -11.50 1.48 11.62
CA LYS A 54 -11.55 0.64 12.83
C LYS A 54 -12.44 -0.60 12.62
N LYS A 55 -13.67 -0.41 12.13
CA LYS A 55 -14.58 -1.53 11.80
C LYS A 55 -14.00 -2.51 10.77
N LEU A 56 -13.20 -2.03 9.82
CA LEU A 56 -12.54 -2.89 8.84
C LEU A 56 -11.36 -3.62 9.45
N GLN A 57 -10.59 -2.98 10.32
CA GLN A 57 -9.51 -3.60 11.07
C GLN A 57 -10.03 -4.73 11.97
N ASP A 58 -11.12 -4.51 12.69
CA ASP A 58 -11.78 -5.51 13.54
C ASP A 58 -12.25 -6.74 12.73
N LYS A 59 -12.52 -6.55 11.42
CA LYS A 59 -12.90 -7.62 10.47
C LYS A 59 -11.71 -8.27 9.76
N GLY A 60 -10.47 -7.93 10.10
CA GLY A 60 -9.28 -8.42 9.39
C GLY A 60 -9.13 -7.84 7.96
N LEU A 61 -9.78 -6.72 7.66
CA LEU A 61 -9.68 -5.99 6.39
C LEU A 61 -8.89 -4.68 6.53
N GLY A 62 -8.36 -4.42 7.74
CA GLY A 62 -7.40 -3.35 8.02
C GLY A 62 -5.99 -3.69 7.53
N GLU A 63 -5.05 -2.79 7.73
CA GLU A 63 -3.63 -3.11 7.57
C GLU A 63 -3.20 -4.05 8.70
N ILE A 64 -3.16 -5.34 8.41
CA ILE A 64 -2.69 -6.37 9.32
C ILE A 64 -1.18 -6.50 9.10
N LYS A 65 -0.44 -5.55 9.67
CA LYS A 65 1.03 -5.43 9.57
C LYS A 65 1.48 -4.95 8.17
N GLY A 66 2.45 -4.04 8.13
CA GLY A 66 3.22 -3.80 6.90
C GLY A 66 3.82 -5.11 6.38
N SER A 67 4.33 -5.14 5.15
CA SER A 67 4.99 -6.35 4.64
C SER A 67 6.03 -6.80 5.66
N ALA A 68 5.98 -8.07 6.07
CA ALA A 68 7.00 -8.62 6.94
C ALA A 68 8.37 -8.35 6.31
N ALA A 69 9.28 -7.74 7.05
CA ALA A 69 10.63 -7.52 6.58
C ALA A 69 11.22 -8.86 6.12
N LEU A 70 11.95 -8.84 5.01
CA LEU A 70 12.64 -10.03 4.56
C LEU A 70 13.64 -10.47 5.64
N THR A 71 13.48 -11.68 6.15
CA THR A 71 14.45 -12.25 7.09
C THR A 71 15.69 -12.71 6.33
N GLN A 72 16.84 -12.81 7.01
CA GLN A 72 18.07 -13.36 6.41
C GLN A 72 17.84 -14.76 5.81
N GLN A 73 17.01 -15.58 6.47
CA GLN A 73 16.66 -16.91 5.97
C GLN A 73 15.81 -16.83 4.69
N THR A 74 14.86 -15.90 4.62
CA THR A 74 14.07 -15.66 3.40
C THR A 74 14.96 -15.20 2.25
N ILE A 75 15.91 -14.31 2.52
CA ILE A 75 16.89 -13.83 1.53
C ILE A 75 17.75 -14.99 1.03
N ALA A 76 18.29 -15.83 1.93
CA ALA A 76 19.09 -16.99 1.57
C ALA A 76 18.31 -17.99 0.70
N ASN A 77 17.03 -18.22 1.03
CA ASN A 77 16.14 -19.07 0.23
C ASN A 77 15.87 -18.50 -1.16
N ILE A 78 15.66 -17.17 -1.27
CA ILE A 78 15.48 -16.50 -2.56
C ILE A 78 16.75 -16.60 -3.41
N LEU A 79 17.93 -16.43 -2.83
CA LEU A 79 19.23 -16.50 -3.53
C LEU A 79 19.65 -17.93 -3.92
N SER A 80 19.01 -18.94 -3.31
CA SER A 80 19.23 -20.36 -3.61
C SER A 80 18.18 -20.92 -4.57
N ASN A 81 17.19 -20.11 -4.98
CA ASN A 81 16.15 -20.53 -5.92
C ASN A 81 16.71 -20.64 -7.35
N PRO A 82 16.30 -21.64 -8.15
CA PRO A 82 16.72 -21.77 -9.55
C PRO A 82 16.60 -20.49 -10.39
N ALA A 83 15.60 -19.63 -10.10
CA ALA A 83 15.37 -18.37 -10.79
C ALA A 83 16.44 -17.28 -10.52
N THR A 84 17.28 -17.44 -9.50
CA THR A 84 18.33 -16.49 -9.09
C THR A 84 19.73 -17.13 -9.01
N LEU A 85 19.87 -18.37 -9.49
CA LEU A 85 21.15 -19.03 -9.62
C LEU A 85 22.02 -18.36 -10.69
N ILE A 86 23.32 -18.55 -10.60
CA ILE A 86 24.29 -18.00 -11.55
C ILE A 86 24.56 -19.02 -12.67
N LEU A 87 23.48 -19.54 -13.26
CA LEU A 87 23.54 -20.58 -14.30
C LEU A 87 23.35 -20.01 -15.70
N THR A 88 22.55 -18.95 -15.85
CA THR A 88 22.31 -18.28 -17.13
C THR A 88 22.44 -16.77 -16.97
N PRO A 89 22.67 -16.01 -18.05
CA PRO A 89 22.67 -14.55 -18.00
C PRO A 89 21.36 -13.96 -17.44
N ASP A 90 20.20 -14.54 -17.79
CA ASP A 90 18.89 -14.10 -17.29
C ASP A 90 18.76 -14.27 -15.77
N THR A 91 19.15 -15.43 -15.25
CA THR A 91 19.08 -15.70 -13.80
C THR A 91 20.10 -14.88 -13.02
N LEU A 92 21.25 -14.56 -13.62
CA LEU A 92 22.23 -13.63 -13.06
C LEU A 92 21.67 -12.20 -12.97
N ILE A 93 21.00 -11.70 -14.01
CA ILE A 93 20.37 -10.37 -14.01
C ILE A 93 19.32 -10.27 -12.91
N LYS A 94 18.47 -11.29 -12.75
CA LYS A 94 17.46 -11.37 -11.68
C LYS A 94 18.10 -11.33 -10.29
N ARG A 95 19.22 -12.02 -10.11
CA ARG A 95 19.99 -12.01 -8.85
C ARG A 95 20.58 -10.63 -8.55
N ILE A 96 21.20 -9.99 -9.54
CA ILE A 96 21.79 -8.64 -9.39
C ILE A 96 20.70 -7.62 -9.08
N PHE A 97 19.57 -7.67 -9.79
CA PHE A 97 18.41 -6.81 -9.53
C PHE A 97 17.93 -6.95 -8.08
N PHE A 98 17.75 -8.19 -7.61
CA PHE A 98 17.32 -8.44 -6.23
C PHE A 98 18.35 -7.95 -5.20
N HIS A 99 19.65 -8.14 -5.46
CA HIS A 99 20.72 -7.63 -4.60
C HIS A 99 20.72 -6.09 -4.52
N ASN A 100 20.54 -5.42 -5.65
CA ASN A 100 20.43 -3.96 -5.70
C ASN A 100 19.19 -3.45 -4.96
N ALA A 101 18.05 -4.13 -5.10
CA ALA A 101 16.82 -3.78 -4.37
C ALA A 101 17.01 -3.88 -2.84
N LEU A 102 17.76 -4.88 -2.36
CA LEU A 102 18.09 -5.01 -0.94
C LEU A 102 19.00 -3.88 -0.43
N LEU A 103 20.00 -3.47 -1.22
CA LEU A 103 20.96 -2.44 -0.83
C LEU A 103 20.40 -1.02 -0.91
N LEU A 104 19.55 -0.75 -1.91
CA LEU A 104 19.08 0.59 -2.23
C LEU A 104 17.73 0.94 -1.59
N ALA A 105 17.06 -0.03 -0.97
CA ALA A 105 15.77 0.15 -0.29
C ALA A 105 14.74 0.95 -1.13
N CYS A 106 14.58 0.57 -2.40
CA CYS A 106 13.54 1.11 -3.27
C CYS A 106 12.13 0.71 -2.83
#